data_AF-T1H4U5-F1
#
_entry.id   AF-T1H4U5-F1
#
_cell.length_a   1.000
_cell.length_b   1.000
_cell.length_c   1.000
_cell.angle_alpha   90.00
_cell.angle_beta   90.00
_cell.angle_gamma   90.00
#
_symmetry.space_group_name_H-M   'P 1'
#
loop_
_entity.id
_entity.type
_entity.pdbx_description
1 polymer ?
#
loop_
_entity_poly.entity_id
_entity_poly.type
_entity_poly.pdbx_seq_one_letter_code
_entity_poly.pdbx_strand_id
1 'polypeptide(L)'
;MKAFLNAGSELGYNITDINGEHGIGFSRVQANIRDGRRCSTSKAFIQPVKHRQNLHISLKSWATKILIDTESKKAQGVEFVKNKKKFSIKIKREVILSAGAIGSPQLLMLSGIGPKSDLNKLNITVLKDAKVGYNLQD
;
A
#
# COMPACT_ATOMS: atom_id res chain seq x y z
N MET A 1 -3.29 34.12 -2.92
CA MET A 1 -3.53 33.28 -1.72
C MET A 1 -4.25 34.04 -0.60
N LYS A 2 -3.81 35.25 -0.20
CA LYS A 2 -4.48 36.02 0.88
C LYS A 2 -5.95 36.37 0.58
N ALA A 3 -6.26 36.80 -0.65
CA ALA A 3 -7.64 37.08 -1.07
C ALA A 3 -8.59 35.87 -0.95
N PHE A 4 -8.11 34.66 -1.25
CA PHE A 4 -8.92 33.44 -1.15
C PHE A 4 -9.28 33.09 0.30
N LEU A 5 -8.33 33.24 1.23
CA LEU A 5 -8.59 33.01 2.65
C LEU A 5 -9.54 34.06 3.23
N ASN A 6 -9.34 35.33 2.86
CA ASN A 6 -10.21 36.42 3.28
C ASN A 6 -11.65 36.22 2.82
N ALA A 7 -11.86 35.80 1.57
CA ALA A 7 -13.19 35.48 1.06
C ALA A 7 -13.89 34.38 1.88
N GLY A 8 -13.14 33.37 2.34
CA GLY A 8 -13.67 32.35 3.25
C GLY A 8 -14.11 32.93 4.59
N SER A 9 -13.33 33.85 5.16
CA SER A 9 -13.69 34.56 6.39
C SER A 9 -14.89 35.49 6.23
N GLU A 10 -15.02 36.17 5.09
CA GLU A 10 -16.21 36.99 4.76
C GLU A 10 -17.49 36.14 4.69
N LEU A 11 -17.36 34.86 4.31
CA LEU A 11 -18.45 33.87 4.34
C LEU A 11 -18.67 33.23 5.72
N GLY A 12 -17.94 33.65 6.76
CA GLY A 12 -18.07 33.14 8.13
C GLY A 12 -17.28 31.87 8.43
N TYR A 13 -16.41 31.42 7.52
CA TYR A 13 -15.56 30.26 7.77
C TYR A 13 -14.25 30.64 8.46
N ASN A 14 -13.81 29.77 9.37
CA ASN A 14 -12.52 29.92 10.02
C ASN A 14 -11.37 29.64 9.05
N ILE A 15 -10.25 30.34 9.25
CA ILE A 15 -8.97 29.96 8.66
C ILE A 15 -8.36 28.90 9.58
N THR A 16 -8.15 27.69 9.06
CA THR A 16 -7.74 26.52 9.86
C THR A 16 -6.45 25.89 9.34
N ASP A 17 -5.86 25.00 10.14
CA ASP A 17 -4.88 24.03 9.66
C ASP A 17 -5.62 22.80 9.13
N ILE A 18 -5.37 22.42 7.88
CA ILE A 18 -5.99 21.22 7.26
C ILE A 18 -5.60 19.91 7.94
N ASN A 19 -4.49 19.89 8.69
CA ASN A 19 -4.06 18.74 9.47
C ASN A 19 -4.33 18.90 10.97
N GLY A 20 -5.00 20.00 11.36
CA GLY A 20 -5.37 20.27 12.74
C GLY A 20 -6.63 19.50 13.19
N GLU A 21 -6.96 19.64 14.47
CA GLU A 21 -8.12 19.00 15.09
C GLU A 21 -9.46 19.36 14.40
N HIS A 22 -9.57 20.57 13.85
CA HIS A 22 -10.77 21.07 13.19
C HIS A 22 -10.54 21.23 11.68
N GLY A 23 -11.11 20.31 10.89
CA GLY A 23 -10.90 20.25 9.44
C GLY A 23 -11.85 21.12 8.58
N ILE A 24 -12.90 21.71 9.15
CA ILE A 24 -13.84 22.55 8.40
C ILE A 24 -13.37 24.00 8.43
N GLY A 25 -12.93 24.50 7.28
CA GLY A 25 -12.45 25.88 7.13
C GLY A 25 -11.65 26.09 5.86
N PHE A 26 -11.02 27.26 5.75
CA PHE A 26 -10.14 27.61 4.65
C PHE A 26 -8.69 27.53 5.10
N SER A 27 -7.79 27.02 4.26
CA SER A 27 -6.36 26.95 4.60
C SER A 27 -5.47 27.16 3.38
N ARG A 28 -4.17 27.32 3.64
CA ARG A 28 -3.15 27.13 2.62
C ARG A 28 -2.90 25.63 2.46
N VAL A 29 -2.94 25.15 1.22
CA VAL A 29 -2.62 23.77 0.89
C VAL A 29 -1.19 23.45 1.36
N GLN A 30 -1.07 22.41 2.19
CA GLN A 30 0.20 21.81 2.55
C GLN A 30 0.47 20.64 1.61
N ALA A 31 1.74 20.45 1.24
CA ALA A 31 2.14 19.41 0.33
C ALA A 31 3.46 18.76 0.79
N ASN A 32 3.68 17.52 0.38
CA ASN A 32 4.92 16.79 0.63
C ASN A 32 6.08 17.38 -0.21
N ILE A 33 6.66 18.48 0.28
CA ILE A 33 7.73 19.25 -0.37
C ILE A 33 8.88 19.43 0.61
N ARG A 34 10.11 19.23 0.14
CA ARG A 34 11.35 19.51 0.87
C ARG A 34 12.33 20.16 -0.10
N ASP A 35 12.87 21.32 0.29
CA ASP A 35 13.78 22.14 -0.53
C ASP A 35 13.18 22.51 -1.90
N GLY A 36 11.91 22.94 -1.90
CA GLY A 36 11.19 23.34 -3.12
C GLY A 36 10.90 22.20 -4.11
N ARG A 37 11.16 20.94 -3.74
CA ARG A 37 10.94 19.77 -4.59
C ARG A 37 10.04 18.74 -3.92
N ARG A 38 9.34 17.95 -4.73
CA ARG A 38 8.54 16.81 -4.27
C ARG A 38 9.38 15.90 -3.36
N CYS A 39 8.85 15.59 -2.18
CA CYS A 39 9.39 14.61 -1.27
C CYS A 39 8.54 13.33 -1.32
N SER A 40 8.95 12.36 -2.13
CA SER A 40 8.27 11.06 -2.19
C SER A 40 8.57 10.21 -0.95
N THR A 41 7.76 9.18 -0.70
CA THR A 41 7.99 8.20 0.38
C THR A 41 9.37 7.54 0.26
N SER A 42 9.82 7.19 -0.95
CA SER A 42 11.18 6.68 -1.17
C SER A 42 12.25 7.70 -0.76
N LYS A 43 12.08 8.99 -1.10
CA LYS A 43 13.03 10.05 -0.73
C LYS A 43 13.03 10.34 0.78
N ALA A 44 11.87 10.21 1.42
CA ALA A 44 11.71 10.43 2.85
C ALA A 44 12.25 9.26 3.69
N PHE A 45 11.90 8.02 3.34
CA PHE A 45 12.08 6.86 4.21
C PHE A 45 13.10 5.83 3.73
N ILE A 46 13.35 5.71 2.42
CA ILE A 46 14.23 4.68 1.86
C ILE A 46 15.63 5.22 1.56
N GLN A 47 15.72 6.33 0.83
CA GLN A 47 17.01 6.92 0.43
C GLN A 47 17.95 7.19 1.62
N PRO A 48 17.48 7.70 2.78
CA PRO A 48 18.37 7.95 3.90
C PRO A 48 18.95 6.69 4.54
N VAL A 49 18.28 5.54 4.43
CA VAL A 49 18.63 4.30 5.16
C VAL A 49 19.02 3.12 4.26
N LYS A 50 19.06 3.32 2.93
CA LYS A 50 19.35 2.25 1.94
C LYS A 50 20.71 1.56 2.11
N HIS A 51 21.62 2.15 2.88
CA HIS A 51 22.96 1.63 3.15
C HIS A 51 22.98 0.60 4.29
N ARG A 52 21.87 0.43 5.02
CA ARG A 52 21.76 -0.56 6.10
C ARG A 52 21.88 -1.98 5.54
N GLN A 53 22.80 -2.77 6.09
CA GLN A 53 23.07 -4.14 5.61
C GLN A 53 21.90 -5.11 5.80
N ASN A 54 20.99 -4.83 6.74
CA ASN A 54 19.79 -5.61 7.01
C ASN A 54 18.56 -5.18 6.19
N LEU A 55 18.71 -4.22 5.26
CA LEU A 55 17.65 -3.78 4.35
C LEU A 55 18.02 -4.12 2.91
N HIS A 56 17.26 -5.02 2.31
CA HIS A 56 17.44 -5.40 0.91
C HIS A 56 16.28 -4.90 0.06
N ILE A 57 16.60 -4.23 -1.05
CA ILE A 57 15.60 -3.65 -1.96
C ILE A 57 15.80 -4.28 -3.33
N SER A 58 14.78 -4.99 -3.81
CA SER A 58 14.77 -5.55 -5.16
C SER A 58 13.80 -4.78 -6.04
N LEU A 59 14.34 -3.93 -6.92
CA LEU A 59 13.57 -3.23 -7.94
C LEU A 59 13.20 -4.17 -9.09
N LYS A 60 12.12 -3.83 -9.81
CA LYS A 60 11.60 -4.60 -10.95
C LYS A 60 11.32 -6.07 -10.59
N SER A 61 10.85 -6.28 -9.37
CA SER A 61 10.43 -7.57 -8.80
C SER A 61 8.93 -7.53 -8.55
N TRP A 62 8.16 -8.20 -9.40
CA TRP A 62 6.71 -8.25 -9.28
C TRP A 62 6.26 -9.46 -8.47
N ALA A 63 5.73 -9.24 -7.26
CA ALA A 63 5.19 -10.34 -6.44
C ALA A 63 3.95 -10.94 -7.11
N THR A 64 3.91 -12.27 -7.22
CA THR A 64 2.84 -13.00 -7.93
C THR A 64 2.03 -13.89 -7.01
N LYS A 65 2.61 -14.38 -5.92
CA LYS A 65 1.92 -15.27 -4.96
C LYS A 65 2.62 -15.28 -3.61
N ILE A 66 1.85 -15.37 -2.53
CA ILE A 66 2.35 -15.74 -1.19
C ILE A 66 2.28 -17.27 -1.09
N LEU A 67 3.39 -17.88 -0.70
CA LEU A 67 3.45 -19.31 -0.42
C LEU A 67 2.95 -19.52 1.01
N ILE A 68 1.83 -20.20 1.16
CA ILE A 68 1.17 -20.42 2.46
C ILE A 68 1.01 -21.92 2.65
N ASP A 69 1.40 -22.36 3.84
CA ASP A 69 1.21 -23.73 4.29
C ASP A 69 -0.27 -24.04 4.53
N THR A 70 -0.78 -25.14 3.97
CA THR A 70 -2.21 -25.46 4.03
C THR A 70 -2.67 -25.88 5.43
N GLU A 71 -1.79 -26.50 6.22
CA GLU A 71 -2.11 -27.02 7.55
C GLU A 71 -1.97 -25.93 8.62
N SER A 72 -0.77 -25.35 8.72
CA SER A 72 -0.44 -24.33 9.73
C SER A 72 -0.96 -22.93 9.37
N LYS A 73 -1.34 -22.71 8.10
CA LYS A 73 -1.77 -21.40 7.56
C LYS A 73 -0.72 -20.30 7.69
N LYS A 74 0.56 -20.69 7.83
CA LYS A 74 1.69 -19.75 7.92
C LYS A 74 2.22 -19.43 6.55
N ALA A 75 2.54 -18.15 6.31
CA ALA A 75 3.32 -17.76 5.14
C ALA A 75 4.73 -18.35 5.26
N GLN A 76 5.18 -19.03 4.20
CA GLN A 76 6.51 -19.64 4.12
C GLN A 76 7.41 -18.89 3.14
N GLY A 77 6.83 -18.10 2.23
CA GLY A 77 7.59 -17.39 1.23
C GLY A 77 6.75 -16.53 0.32
N VAL A 78 7.42 -15.92 -0.66
CA VAL A 78 6.80 -15.12 -1.72
C VAL A 78 7.41 -15.52 -3.06
N GLU A 79 6.55 -15.76 -4.03
CA GLU A 79 6.94 -15.87 -5.44
C GLU A 79 6.90 -14.49 -6.10
N PHE A 80 7.91 -14.20 -6.92
CA PHE A 80 7.95 -12.98 -7.72
C PHE A 80 8.61 -13.22 -9.08
N VAL A 81 8.30 -12.35 -10.03
CA VAL A 81 8.96 -12.32 -11.34
C VAL A 81 9.95 -11.17 -11.39
N LYS A 82 11.17 -11.46 -11.85
CA LYS A 82 12.21 -10.46 -12.11
C LYS A 82 12.92 -10.84 -13.41
N ASN A 83 13.13 -9.87 -14.30
CA ASN A 83 13.77 -10.10 -15.60
C ASN A 83 13.13 -11.29 -16.37
N LYS A 84 11.79 -11.36 -16.37
CA LYS A 84 10.98 -12.44 -16.99
C LYS A 84 11.21 -13.84 -16.42
N LYS A 85 11.93 -13.98 -15.31
CA LYS A 85 12.14 -15.26 -14.61
C LYS A 85 11.38 -15.26 -13.29
N LYS A 86 10.81 -16.41 -12.94
CA LYS A 86 10.12 -16.61 -11.66
C LYS A 86 11.15 -17.02 -10.60
N PHE A 87 11.02 -16.44 -9.41
CA PHE A 87 11.82 -16.72 -8.23
C PHE A 87 10.90 -16.93 -7.04
N SER A 88 11.40 -17.62 -6.02
CA SER A 88 10.77 -17.74 -4.72
C SER A 88 11.78 -17.41 -3.62
N ILE A 89 11.34 -16.72 -2.58
CA ILE A 89 12.13 -16.47 -1.37
C ILE A 89 11.40 -17.03 -0.16
N LYS A 90 12.15 -17.69 0.73
CA LYS A 90 11.63 -18.14 2.02
C LYS A 90 11.68 -17.00 3.03
N ILE A 91 10.70 -16.95 3.92
CA ILE A 91 10.64 -15.97 5.01
C ILE A 91 10.77 -16.65 6.36
N LYS A 92 11.31 -15.93 7.35
CA LYS A 92 11.52 -16.44 8.72
C LYS A 92 10.43 -16.03 9.71
N ARG A 93 9.68 -14.97 9.39
CA ARG A 93 8.70 -14.37 10.31
C ARG A 93 7.38 -14.10 9.59
N GLU A 94 7.33 -13.02 8.82
CA GLU A 94 6.08 -12.49 8.29
C GLU A 94 6.23 -11.99 6.85
N VAL A 95 5.08 -11.87 6.17
CA VAL A 95 4.93 -11.18 4.89
C VAL A 95 4.01 -10.00 5.11
N ILE A 96 4.51 -8.79 4.86
CA ILE A 96 3.74 -7.55 4.96
C ILE A 96 3.33 -7.12 3.54
N LEU A 97 2.03 -7.06 3.29
CA LEU A 97 1.51 -6.60 2.01
C LEU A 97 1.41 -5.08 1.98
N SER A 98 2.01 -4.48 0.95
CA SER A 98 2.01 -3.02 0.74
C SER A 98 1.92 -2.68 -0.74
N ALA A 99 1.17 -3.49 -1.50
CA ALA A 99 0.97 -3.33 -2.95
C ALA A 99 -0.21 -2.38 -3.30
N GLY A 100 -0.66 -1.57 -2.34
CA GLY A 100 -1.77 -0.62 -2.50
C GLY A 100 -3.15 -1.28 -2.41
N ALA A 101 -4.20 -0.44 -2.44
CA ALA A 101 -5.60 -0.87 -2.31
C ALA A 101 -6.07 -1.81 -3.44
N ILE A 102 -5.38 -1.81 -4.59
CA ILE A 102 -5.68 -2.66 -5.74
C ILE A 102 -4.78 -3.91 -5.75
N GLY A 103 -3.46 -3.75 -5.60
CA GLY A 103 -2.52 -4.85 -5.73
C GLY A 103 -2.52 -5.82 -4.55
N SER A 104 -2.72 -5.33 -3.32
CA SER A 104 -2.74 -6.19 -2.13
C SER A 104 -3.91 -7.21 -2.13
N PRO A 105 -5.18 -6.82 -2.37
CA PRO A 105 -6.26 -7.80 -2.43
C PRO A 105 -6.11 -8.76 -3.61
N GLN A 106 -5.60 -8.30 -4.75
CA GLN A 106 -5.31 -9.18 -5.88
C GLN A 106 -4.29 -10.26 -5.49
N LEU A 107 -3.19 -9.89 -4.84
CA LEU A 107 -2.15 -10.83 -4.42
C LEU A 107 -2.66 -11.82 -3.37
N LEU A 108 -3.52 -11.39 -2.44
CA LEU A 108 -4.19 -12.29 -1.49
C LEU A 108 -5.06 -13.33 -2.23
N MET A 109 -5.86 -12.88 -3.20
CA MET A 109 -6.72 -13.78 -3.98
C MET A 109 -5.89 -14.79 -4.80
N LEU A 110 -4.83 -14.34 -5.47
CA LEU A 110 -3.88 -15.22 -6.17
C LEU A 110 -3.20 -16.23 -5.24
N SER A 111 -3.16 -15.94 -3.94
CA SER A 111 -2.62 -16.79 -2.89
C SER A 111 -3.68 -17.67 -2.20
N GLY A 112 -4.93 -17.68 -2.69
CA GLY A 112 -6.01 -18.50 -2.15
C GLY A 112 -6.76 -17.88 -0.97
N ILE A 113 -6.60 -16.58 -0.71
CA ILE A 113 -7.32 -15.83 0.34
C ILE A 113 -8.26 -14.84 -0.32
N GLY A 114 -9.54 -15.10 -0.28
CA GLY A 114 -10.55 -14.25 -0.93
C GLY A 114 -11.89 -14.95 -1.11
N PRO A 115 -12.83 -14.32 -1.83
CA PRO A 115 -14.18 -14.83 -1.97
C PRO A 115 -14.15 -16.19 -2.66
N LYS A 116 -14.65 -17.24 -1.99
CA LYS A 116 -14.60 -18.62 -2.50
C LYS A 116 -15.13 -18.75 -3.93
N SER A 117 -16.21 -18.04 -4.26
CA SER A 117 -16.81 -18.05 -5.60
C SER A 117 -15.84 -17.56 -6.68
N ASP A 118 -15.07 -16.51 -6.40
CA ASP A 118 -14.18 -15.89 -7.38
C ASP A 118 -12.89 -16.68 -7.54
N LEU A 119 -12.38 -17.22 -6.44
CA LEU A 119 -11.24 -18.14 -6.46
C LEU A 119 -11.56 -19.41 -7.25
N ASN A 120 -12.74 -20.01 -7.04
CA ASN A 120 -13.16 -21.21 -7.75
C ASN A 120 -13.29 -20.98 -9.27
N LYS A 121 -13.83 -19.82 -9.71
CA LYS A 121 -13.93 -19.47 -11.14
C LYS A 121 -12.58 -19.46 -11.85
N LEU A 122 -11.50 -19.19 -11.12
CA LEU A 122 -10.13 -19.11 -11.62
C LEU A 122 -9.30 -20.36 -11.31
N ASN A 123 -9.93 -21.43 -10.82
CA ASN A 123 -9.26 -22.68 -10.40
C ASN A 123 -8.16 -22.44 -9.34
N ILE A 124 -8.36 -21.47 -8.44
CA ILE A 124 -7.46 -21.19 -7.33
C ILE A 124 -7.94 -21.95 -6.10
N THR A 125 -7.06 -22.74 -5.48
CA THR A 125 -7.34 -23.42 -4.22
C THR A 125 -7.69 -22.42 -3.12
N VAL A 126 -8.84 -22.61 -2.48
CA VAL A 126 -9.33 -21.73 -1.41
C VAL A 126 -8.71 -22.12 -0.08
N LEU A 127 -7.74 -21.33 0.38
CA LEU A 127 -7.15 -21.46 1.72
C LEU A 127 -8.00 -20.77 2.78
N LYS A 128 -8.61 -19.63 2.41
CA LYS A 128 -9.49 -18.87 3.30
C LYS A 128 -10.53 -18.11 2.49
N ASP A 129 -11.79 -18.41 2.76
CA ASP A 129 -12.90 -17.61 2.28
C ASP A 129 -13.00 -16.30 3.08
N ALA A 130 -12.92 -15.16 2.39
CA ALA A 130 -12.94 -13.82 2.97
C ALA A 130 -13.36 -12.78 1.92
N LYS A 131 -13.98 -11.68 2.35
CA LYS A 131 -14.41 -10.57 1.46
C LYS A 131 -13.25 -9.69 0.97
N VAL A 132 -12.15 -10.30 0.53
CA VAL A 132 -11.00 -9.60 -0.05
C VAL A 132 -11.40 -8.92 -1.35
N GLY A 133 -11.03 -7.65 -1.54
CA GLY A 133 -11.37 -6.86 -2.72
C GLY A 133 -12.74 -6.18 -2.69
N TYR A 134 -13.54 -6.40 -1.65
CA TYR A 134 -14.81 -5.69 -1.44
C TYR A 134 -14.59 -4.35 -0.73
N ASN A 135 -15.61 -3.48 -0.79
CA ASN A 135 -15.64 -2.19 -0.12
C ASN A 135 -14.55 -1.21 -0.59
N LEU A 136 -14.22 -1.24 -1.89
CA LEU A 136 -13.43 -0.18 -2.50
C LEU A 136 -14.23 1.14 -2.49
N GLN A 137 -13.57 2.22 -2.09
CA GLN A 137 -14.07 3.59 -2.11
C GLN A 137 -12.91 4.45 -2.65
N ASP A 138 -13.17 5.29 -3.64
CA ASP A 138 -12.18 6.16 -4.31
C ASP A 138 -12.72 7.60 -4.35
#